data_AF-A0A9W9YMX2-F1
#
_entry.id   AF-A0A9W9YMX2-F1
#
_cell.length_a   1.000
_cell.length_b   1.000
_cell.length_c   1.000
_cell.angle_alpha   90.00
_cell.angle_beta   90.00
_cell.angle_gamma   90.00
#
_symmetry.space_group_name_H-M   'P 1'
#
loop_
_entity.id
_entity.type
_entity.pdbx_description
1 polymer ?
#
loop_
_entity_poly.entity_id
_entity_poly.type
_entity_poly.pdbx_seq_one_letter_code
_entity_poly.pdbx_strand_id
1 'polypeptide(L)'
;MKCGCVGRLSGFLQGLQAQWVLPIWEGTTNVLSLDVLRSVVKSQGQVLKAFHASVSDKLSKASSSHPTLKILSEQVQSAMNTLLSPQNYELLSDSLPARDLAFSLARIYIASLLIEHASWEEAKDQDIEVAK
;
A
#
# COMPACT_ATOMS: atom_id res chain seq x y z
N MET A 1 6.07 8.20 -26.85
CA MET A 1 4.77 7.51 -26.69
C MET A 1 4.24 7.11 -28.05
N LYS A 2 4.60 5.92 -28.54
CA LYS A 2 3.94 5.27 -29.67
C LYS A 2 3.81 3.78 -29.31
N CYS A 3 2.80 3.43 -28.54
CA CYS A 3 2.22 2.09 -28.64
C CYS A 3 1.34 2.08 -29.90
N GLY A 4 1.96 2.36 -31.05
CA GLY A 4 1.29 2.51 -32.32
C GLY A 4 1.65 1.31 -33.17
N CYS A 5 0.73 0.35 -33.23
CA CYS A 5 0.57 -0.61 -34.31
C CYS A 5 1.87 -1.17 -34.92
N VAL A 6 2.43 -2.24 -34.37
CA VAL A 6 3.03 -3.38 -35.13
C VAL A 6 3.56 -4.39 -34.10
N GLY A 7 3.02 -5.61 -34.14
CA GLY A 7 3.62 -6.78 -33.49
C GLY A 7 2.97 -7.20 -32.17
N ARG A 8 2.11 -8.24 -32.25
CA ARG A 8 1.74 -9.16 -31.17
C ARG A 8 0.57 -8.74 -30.25
N LEU A 9 -0.59 -8.47 -30.86
CA LEU A 9 -1.88 -8.36 -30.16
C LEU A 9 -2.22 -9.63 -29.34
N SER A 10 -1.86 -10.83 -29.80
CA SER A 10 -2.20 -12.08 -29.11
C SER A 10 -1.54 -12.22 -27.73
N GLY A 11 -0.26 -11.90 -27.59
CA GLY A 11 0.48 -12.02 -26.32
C GLY A 11 0.07 -10.98 -25.29
N PHE A 12 -0.20 -9.74 -25.72
CA PHE A 12 -0.71 -8.69 -24.84
C PHE A 12 -2.14 -9.00 -24.37
N LEU A 13 -3.02 -9.45 -25.28
CA LEU A 13 -4.38 -9.86 -24.93
C LEU A 13 -4.40 -11.09 -24.01
N GLN A 14 -3.51 -12.07 -24.22
CA GLN A 14 -3.37 -13.22 -23.31
C GLN A 14 -2.92 -12.81 -21.91
N GLY A 15 -1.96 -11.87 -21.80
CA GLY A 15 -1.55 -11.31 -20.52
C GLY A 15 -2.69 -10.61 -19.77
N LEU A 16 -3.50 -9.85 -20.50
CA LEU A 16 -4.70 -9.22 -19.94
C LEU A 16 -5.71 -10.26 -19.47
N GLN A 17 -6.07 -11.24 -20.31
CA GLN A 17 -7.04 -12.29 -19.97
C GLN A 17 -6.67 -13.05 -18.70
N ALA A 18 -5.39 -13.38 -18.50
CA ALA A 18 -4.92 -14.02 -17.28
C ALA A 18 -5.08 -13.13 -16.02
N GLN A 19 -4.91 -11.81 -16.15
CA GLN A 19 -5.07 -10.88 -15.02
C GLN A 19 -6.52 -10.74 -14.53
N TRP A 20 -7.52 -10.93 -15.40
CA TRP A 20 -8.94 -10.87 -15.01
C TRP A 20 -9.37 -12.04 -14.11
N VAL A 21 -8.65 -13.15 -14.17
CA VAL A 21 -8.94 -14.35 -13.36
C VAL A 21 -8.45 -14.19 -11.92
N LEU A 22 -7.40 -13.40 -11.70
CA LEU A 22 -6.76 -13.16 -10.39
C LEU A 22 -7.72 -12.65 -9.30
N PRO A 23 -8.59 -11.65 -9.53
CA PRO A 23 -9.53 -11.17 -8.51
C PRO A 23 -10.72 -12.11 -8.28
N ILE A 24 -10.76 -13.31 -8.86
CA ILE A 24 -11.92 -14.22 -8.74
C ILE A 24 -11.54 -15.53 -8.03
N TRP A 25 -10.41 -16.16 -8.40
CA TRP A 25 -10.14 -17.55 -8.00
C TRP A 25 -9.44 -17.74 -6.65
N GLU A 26 -8.82 -16.71 -6.08
CA GLU A 26 -8.21 -16.76 -4.73
C GLU A 26 -9.01 -15.93 -3.71
N GLY A 27 -10.31 -15.75 -3.97
CA GLY A 27 -11.20 -14.88 -3.23
C GLY A 27 -11.36 -13.54 -3.93
N THR A 28 -12.60 -13.04 -3.98
CA THR A 28 -12.83 -11.72 -4.56
C THR A 28 -12.15 -10.66 -3.71
N THR A 29 -11.80 -9.52 -4.32
CA THR A 29 -11.23 -8.37 -3.59
C THR A 29 -12.07 -8.00 -2.36
N ASN A 30 -13.38 -8.25 -2.42
CA ASN A 30 -14.32 -8.01 -1.32
C ASN A 30 -14.25 -9.07 -0.20
N VAL A 31 -13.97 -10.34 -0.54
CA VAL A 31 -13.77 -11.41 0.45
C VAL A 31 -12.42 -11.26 1.15
N LEU A 32 -11.37 -10.94 0.39
CA LEU A 32 -10.04 -10.68 0.94
C LEU A 32 -10.02 -9.43 1.83
N SER A 33 -10.76 -8.37 1.46
CA SER A 33 -10.88 -7.18 2.31
C SER A 33 -11.64 -7.44 3.60
N LEU A 34 -12.67 -8.31 3.57
CA LEU A 34 -13.36 -8.76 4.77
C LEU A 34 -12.45 -9.59 5.69
N ASP A 35 -11.52 -10.37 5.12
CA ASP A 35 -10.57 -11.15 5.91
C ASP A 35 -9.52 -10.28 6.62
N VAL A 36 -9.14 -9.14 6.02
CA VAL A 36 -8.36 -8.09 6.69
C VAL A 36 -9.10 -7.57 7.92
N LEU A 37 -10.37 -7.19 7.77
CA LEU A 37 -11.19 -6.75 8.92
C LEU A 37 -11.30 -7.84 9.98
N ARG A 38 -11.54 -9.09 9.59
CA ARG A 38 -11.60 -10.23 10.51
C ARG A 38 -10.30 -10.39 11.29
N SER A 39 -9.15 -10.23 10.64
CA SER A 39 -7.83 -10.31 11.26
C SER A 39 -7.60 -9.18 12.28
N VAL A 40 -8.06 -7.97 11.96
CA VAL A 40 -8.02 -6.82 12.88
C VAL A 40 -8.91 -7.07 14.11
N VAL A 41 -10.15 -7.50 13.91
CA VAL A 41 -11.11 -7.79 15.00
C VAL A 41 -10.61 -8.93 15.88
N LYS A 42 -10.15 -10.04 15.28
CA LYS A 42 -9.63 -11.21 16.00
C LYS A 42 -8.41 -10.88 16.86
N SER A 43 -7.57 -9.97 16.39
CA SER A 43 -6.37 -9.52 17.11
C SER A 43 -6.63 -8.32 18.04
N GLN A 44 -7.88 -7.88 18.19
CA GLN A 44 -8.25 -6.68 18.97
C GLN A 44 -7.39 -5.45 18.58
N GLY A 45 -7.10 -5.30 17.29
CA GLY A 45 -6.29 -4.20 16.76
C GLY A 45 -4.78 -4.32 16.98
N GLN A 46 -4.26 -5.40 17.58
CA GLN A 46 -2.82 -5.60 17.75
C GLN A 46 -2.08 -5.66 16.40
N VAL A 47 -2.69 -6.23 15.36
CA VAL A 47 -2.12 -6.29 14.00
C VAL A 47 -1.88 -4.88 13.44
N LEU A 48 -2.80 -3.94 13.68
CA LEU A 48 -2.64 -2.55 13.24
C LEU A 48 -1.50 -1.83 13.98
N LYS A 49 -1.32 -2.12 15.28
CA LYS A 49 -0.20 -1.60 16.07
C LYS A 49 1.15 -2.12 15.56
N ALA A 50 1.23 -3.42 15.26
CA ALA A 50 2.43 -4.03 14.68
C ALA A 50 2.74 -3.46 13.29
N PHE A 51 1.72 -3.28 12.45
CA PHE A 51 1.85 -2.65 11.15
C PHE A 51 2.35 -1.20 11.26
N HIS A 52 1.77 -0.40 12.17
CA HIS A 52 2.21 0.96 12.44
C HIS A 52 3.69 1.01 12.88
N ALA A 53 4.09 0.13 13.80
CA ALA A 53 5.48 0.06 14.25
C ALA A 53 6.43 -0.30 13.10
N SER A 54 6.06 -1.25 12.24
CA SER A 54 6.87 -1.64 11.08
C SER A 54 7.02 -0.51 10.06
N VAL A 55 5.95 0.24 9.79
CA VAL A 55 6.00 1.38 8.86
C VAL A 55 6.86 2.50 9.46
N SER A 56 6.66 2.82 10.75
CA SER A 56 7.42 3.86 11.43
C SER A 56 8.92 3.56 11.48
N ASP A 57 9.31 2.30 11.73
CA ASP A 57 10.71 1.87 11.70
C ASP A 57 11.35 2.08 10.32
N LYS A 58 10.66 1.67 9.25
CA LYS A 58 11.12 1.87 7.86
C LYS A 58 11.27 3.35 7.52
N LEU A 59 10.29 4.16 7.88
CA LEU A 59 10.30 5.60 7.63
C LEU A 59 11.45 6.28 8.39
N SER A 60 11.68 5.91 9.66
CA SER A 60 12.73 6.50 10.50
C SER A 60 14.14 6.30 9.92
N LYS A 61 14.39 5.14 9.31
CA LYS A 61 15.66 4.83 8.62
C LYS A 61 15.83 5.70 7.38
N ALA A 62 14.77 5.84 6.58
CA ALA A 62 14.80 6.59 5.33
C ALA A 62 14.89 8.13 5.53
N SER A 63 14.35 8.67 6.62
CA SER A 63 14.38 10.12 6.91
C SER A 63 15.81 10.67 7.10
N SER A 64 16.81 9.82 7.29
CA SER A 64 18.20 10.22 7.53
C SER A 64 18.98 10.51 6.24
N SER A 65 18.50 10.05 5.08
CA SER A 65 19.26 10.13 3.82
C SER A 65 19.05 11.45 3.08
N HIS A 66 17.79 11.91 2.91
CA HIS A 66 17.46 13.09 2.10
C HIS A 66 16.31 13.94 2.68
N PRO A 67 16.33 15.28 2.50
CA PRO A 67 15.30 16.17 3.02
C PRO A 67 13.93 15.97 2.35
N THR A 68 13.90 15.54 1.08
CA THR A 68 12.66 15.21 0.36
C THR A 68 11.99 13.96 0.93
N LEU A 69 12.78 12.91 1.21
CA LEU A 69 12.31 11.67 1.84
C LEU A 69 11.75 11.93 3.23
N LYS A 70 12.31 12.88 3.97
CA LYS A 70 11.76 13.30 5.26
C LYS A 70 10.33 13.84 5.13
N ILE A 71 10.08 14.74 4.18
CA ILE A 71 8.73 15.30 3.96
C ILE A 71 7.74 14.19 3.57
N LEU A 72 8.14 13.28 2.68
CA LEU A 72 7.32 12.15 2.25
C LEU A 72 7.02 11.20 3.42
N SER A 73 8.01 10.94 4.28
CA SER A 73 7.84 10.12 5.46
C SER A 73 6.83 10.72 6.45
N GLU A 74 6.86 12.04 6.65
CA GLU A 74 5.89 12.76 7.49
C GLU A 74 4.47 12.69 6.91
N GLN A 75 4.33 12.80 5.57
CA GLN A 75 3.05 12.64 4.89
C GLN A 75 2.47 11.23 5.09
N VAL A 76 3.27 10.17 4.88
CA VAL A 76 2.83 8.78 5.08
C VAL A 76 2.44 8.55 6.55
N GLN A 77 3.23 9.07 7.49
CA GLN A 77 2.93 8.97 8.92
C GLN A 77 1.62 9.70 9.28
N SER A 78 1.37 10.87 8.72
CA SER A 78 0.10 11.60 8.93
C SER A 78 -1.11 10.87 8.36
N ALA A 79 -0.97 10.25 7.18
CA ALA A 79 -2.01 9.44 6.56
C ALA A 79 -2.33 8.20 7.42
N MET A 80 -1.29 7.56 7.97
CA MET A 80 -1.45 6.44 8.90
C MET A 80 -2.15 6.85 10.19
N ASN A 81 -1.78 7.97 10.78
CA ASN A 81 -2.40 8.49 12.00
C ASN A 81 -3.87 8.87 11.77
N THR A 82 -4.20 9.39 10.59
CA THR A 82 -5.56 9.69 10.19
C THR A 82 -6.38 8.41 10.05
N LEU A 83 -5.83 7.37 9.42
CA LEU A 83 -6.50 6.08 9.25
C LEU A 83 -6.75 5.39 10.61
N LEU A 84 -5.81 5.48 11.54
CA LEU A 84 -5.93 4.90 12.88
C LEU A 84 -6.65 5.79 13.90
N SER A 85 -7.22 6.92 13.47
CA SER A 85 -7.90 7.82 14.39
C SER A 85 -9.08 7.08 15.06
N PRO A 86 -9.36 7.37 16.34
CA PRO A 86 -10.44 6.68 17.07
C PRO A 86 -11.81 6.88 16.42
N GLN A 87 -12.04 7.99 15.70
CA GLN A 87 -13.26 8.21 14.93
C GLN A 87 -13.42 7.19 13.79
N ASN A 88 -12.32 6.79 13.17
CA ASN A 88 -12.33 5.79 12.10
C ASN A 88 -12.41 4.36 12.65
N TYR A 89 -12.11 4.14 13.94
CA TYR A 89 -12.17 2.82 14.56
C TYR A 89 -13.61 2.33 14.78
N GLU A 90 -14.57 3.23 15.01
CA GLU A 90 -16.00 2.89 15.01
C GLU A 90 -16.45 2.38 13.62
N LEU A 91 -15.93 2.97 12.55
CA LEU A 91 -16.19 2.53 11.17
C LEU A 91 -15.54 1.18 10.83
N LEU A 92 -14.50 0.75 11.55
CA LEU A 92 -13.88 -0.58 11.41
C LEU A 92 -14.73 -1.72 11.98
N SER A 93 -15.72 -1.39 12.82
CA SER A 93 -16.70 -2.37 13.32
C SER A 93 -17.80 -2.66 12.30
N ASP A 94 -17.95 -1.79 11.29
CA ASP A 94 -18.84 -2.00 10.16
C ASP A 94 -18.12 -2.71 9.00
N SER A 95 -18.80 -3.62 8.30
CA SER A 95 -18.23 -4.32 7.15
C SER A 95 -18.20 -3.49 5.86
N LEU A 96 -18.89 -2.34 5.85
CA LEU A 96 -19.10 -1.50 4.66
C LEU A 96 -17.82 -0.87 4.08
N PRO A 97 -16.83 -0.40 4.88
CA PRO A 97 -15.58 0.16 4.36
C PRO A 97 -14.42 -0.85 4.26
N ALA A 98 -14.66 -2.17 4.36
CA ALA A 98 -13.61 -3.20 4.39
C ALA A 98 -12.59 -3.06 3.25
N ARG A 99 -13.11 -2.82 2.05
CA ARG A 99 -12.31 -2.66 0.83
C ARG A 99 -11.44 -1.42 0.91
N ASP A 100 -12.02 -0.28 1.26
CA ASP A 100 -11.31 1.00 1.29
C ASP A 100 -10.23 1.01 2.37
N LEU A 101 -10.49 0.36 3.50
CA LEU A 101 -9.47 0.09 4.52
C LEU A 101 -8.30 -0.70 3.94
N ALA A 102 -8.58 -1.85 3.31
CA ALA A 102 -7.55 -2.73 2.78
C ALA A 102 -6.67 -2.01 1.74
N PHE A 103 -7.28 -1.23 0.83
CA PHE A 103 -6.55 -0.43 -0.14
C PHE A 103 -5.74 0.69 0.51
N SER A 104 -6.27 1.34 1.56
CA SER A 104 -5.54 2.41 2.26
C SER A 104 -4.32 1.86 2.99
N LEU A 105 -4.44 0.72 3.68
CA LEU A 105 -3.31 0.00 4.29
C LEU A 105 -2.28 -0.41 3.24
N ALA A 106 -2.72 -0.97 2.10
CA ALA A 106 -1.83 -1.34 1.02
C ALA A 106 -1.06 -0.14 0.46
N ARG A 107 -1.73 1.00 0.24
CA ARG A 107 -1.09 2.23 -0.25
C ARG A 107 -0.05 2.78 0.71
N ILE A 108 -0.35 2.80 2.01
CA ILE A 108 0.61 3.21 3.05
C ILE A 108 1.82 2.29 3.05
N TYR A 109 1.61 0.98 2.95
CA TYR A 109 2.69 0.01 2.93
C TYR A 109 3.57 0.16 1.69
N ILE A 110 2.96 0.29 0.50
CA ILE A 110 3.69 0.53 -0.76
C ILE A 110 4.51 1.81 -0.66
N ALA A 111 3.93 2.91 -0.17
CA ALA A 111 4.65 4.17 0.01
C ALA A 111 5.85 4.01 0.96
N SER A 112 5.69 3.29 2.06
CA SER A 112 6.80 3.02 3.00
C SER A 112 7.94 2.24 2.35
N LEU A 113 7.63 1.28 1.47
CA LEU A 113 8.63 0.49 0.74
C LEU A 113 9.34 1.30 -0.35
N LEU A 114 8.61 2.19 -1.05
CA LEU A 114 9.22 3.09 -2.04
C LEU A 114 10.18 4.08 -1.38
N ILE A 115 9.79 4.65 -0.23
CA ILE A 115 10.65 5.54 0.56
C ILE A 115 11.88 4.79 1.09
N GLU A 116 11.70 3.55 1.57
CA GLU A 116 12.82 2.69 1.99
C GLU A 116 13.76 2.39 0.83
N HIS A 117 13.23 2.06 -0.36
CA HIS A 117 14.03 1.80 -1.56
C HIS A 117 14.81 3.04 -2.02
N ALA A 118 14.19 4.20 -2.01
CA ALA A 118 14.84 5.47 -2.34
C ALA A 118 15.89 5.93 -1.33
N SER A 119 15.94 5.29 -0.14
CA SER A 119 16.94 5.58 0.90
C SER A 119 18.22 4.76 0.81
N TRP A 120 18.27 3.76 -0.09
CA TRP A 120 19.45 2.91 -0.27
C TRP A 120 20.63 3.64 -0.91
N GLU A 121 21.85 3.17 -0.62
CA GLU A 121 23.10 3.78 -1.10
C GLU A 121 23.24 3.78 -2.64
N GLU A 122 22.59 2.83 -3.33
CA GLU A 122 22.59 2.72 -4.80
C GLU A 122 21.37 3.38 -5.47
N ALA A 123 20.53 4.09 -4.70
CA ALA A 123 19.32 4.70 -5.23
C ALA A 123 19.64 5.80 -6.26
N LYS A 124 18.87 5.83 -7.35
CA LYS A 124 18.98 6.85 -8.40
C LYS A 124 17.98 7.96 -8.13
N ASP A 125 18.20 9.12 -8.75
CA ASP A 125 17.25 10.23 -8.71
C ASP A 125 15.83 9.85 -9.18
N GLN A 126 15.73 8.85 -10.07
CA GLN A 126 14.44 8.30 -10.52
C GLN A 126 13.66 7.61 -9.39
N ASP A 127 14.34 6.97 -8.45
CA ASP A 127 13.70 6.26 -7.34
C ASP A 127 13.11 7.26 -6.33
N ILE A 128 13.76 8.41 -6.17
CA ILE A 128 13.27 9.53 -5.36
C ILE A 128 12.02 10.17 -5.99
N GLU A 129 11.99 10.31 -7.32
CA GLU A 129 10.82 10.83 -8.03
C GLU A 129 9.62 9.86 -8.00
N VAL A 130 9.87 8.54 -8.04
CA VAL A 130 8.80 7.53 -7.92
C VAL A 130 8.20 7.48 -6.51
N ALA A 131 8.97 7.82 -5.48
CA ALA A 131 8.50 7.85 -4.10
C ALA A 131 7.63 9.07 -3.76
N LYS A 132 7.62 10.10 -4.60
CA LYS A 132 6.91 11.37 -4.42
C LYS A 132 5.42 11.28 -4.81
#